data_AF-A0A9E0BLN0-F1
#
_entry.id   AF-A0A9E0BLN0-F1
#
_cell.length_a   1.000
_cell.length_b   1.000
_cell.length_c   1.000
_cell.angle_alpha   90.00
_cell.angle_beta   90.00
_cell.angle_gamma   90.00
#
_symmetry.space_group_name_H-M   'P 1'
#
loop_
_entity.id
_entity.type
_entity.pdbx_description
1 polymer ?
#
loop_
_entity_poly.entity_id
_entity_poly.type
_entity_poly.pdbx_seq_one_letter_code
_entity_poly.pdbx_strand_id
1 'polypeptide(L)'
;MSNLETVAAWIKARVARDPPLASEPELGALLRVLAIWRSRTIAGALLRREGAKILSGPFAGMDYVGTATEGALAPRLLGSYESELHPAIARFAGQGFDCVVDVGCAEGYYAVGLARLMP
;
A
#
# COMPACT_ATOMS: atom_id res chain seq x y z
N MET A 1 21.27 -8.98 -4.34
CA MET A 1 20.84 -8.82 -2.94
C MET A 1 19.35 -8.53 -2.91
N SER A 2 18.61 -9.21 -2.05
CA SER A 2 17.20 -8.90 -1.78
C SER A 2 17.07 -7.51 -1.12
N ASN A 3 15.89 -6.90 -1.22
CA ASN A 3 15.59 -5.66 -0.49
C ASN A 3 15.84 -5.78 1.02
N LEU A 4 15.65 -6.98 1.59
CA LEU A 4 15.92 -7.25 3.00
C LEU A 4 17.42 -7.22 3.32
N GLU A 5 18.24 -7.86 2.49
CA GLU A 5 19.70 -7.88 2.66
C GLU A 5 20.29 -6.47 2.59
N THR A 6 19.82 -5.66 1.63
CA THR A 6 20.24 -4.26 1.48
C THR A 6 19.86 -3.44 2.71
N VAL A 7 18.63 -3.56 3.20
CA VAL A 7 18.18 -2.84 4.41
C VAL A 7 18.97 -3.30 5.64
N ALA A 8 19.17 -4.61 5.82
CA ALA A 8 19.92 -5.15 6.94
C ALA A 8 21.39 -4.67 6.94
N ALA A 9 22.05 -4.69 5.78
CA ALA A 9 23.41 -4.16 5.64
C ALA A 9 23.47 -2.66 5.94
N TRP A 10 22.50 -1.90 5.43
CA TRP A 10 22.40 -0.45 5.66
C TRP A 10 22.21 -0.10 7.15
N ILE A 11 21.38 -0.86 7.87
CA ILE A 11 21.18 -0.70 9.32
C ILE A 11 22.47 -1.02 10.07
N LYS A 12 23.08 -2.18 9.79
CA LYS A 12 24.34 -2.61 10.44
C LYS A 12 25.44 -1.55 10.29
N ALA A 13 25.60 -1.00 9.09
CA ALA A 13 26.61 0.03 8.82
C ALA A 13 26.41 1.34 9.62
N ARG A 14 25.16 1.68 9.98
CA ARG A 14 24.85 2.88 10.79
C ARG A 14 25.00 2.62 12.28
N VAL A 15 24.58 1.45 12.75
CA VAL A 15 24.72 1.04 14.15
C VAL A 15 26.19 0.81 14.53
N ALA A 16 27.06 0.51 13.56
CA ALA A 16 28.49 0.34 13.79
C ALA A 16 29.29 1.67 13.88
N ARG A 17 28.64 2.84 13.72
CA ARG A 17 29.30 4.16 13.88
C ARG A 17 29.54 4.49 15.35
N ASP A 18 30.45 5.42 15.63
CA ASP A 18 30.74 5.92 16.97
C ASP A 18 30.62 7.46 17.04
N PRO A 19 29.67 8.02 17.81
CA PRO A 19 28.57 7.32 18.47
C PRO A 19 27.51 6.84 17.45
N PRO A 20 26.80 5.73 17.70
CA PRO A 20 25.79 5.23 16.79
C PRO A 20 24.52 6.07 16.86
N LEU A 21 23.91 6.35 15.70
CA LEU A 21 22.60 7.03 15.62
C LEU A 21 22.59 8.36 16.40
N ALA A 22 23.63 9.18 16.20
CA ALA A 22 23.99 10.31 17.05
C ALA A 22 23.10 11.55 16.90
N SER A 23 22.09 11.50 16.03
CA SER A 23 21.23 12.66 15.73
C SER A 23 19.79 12.24 15.42
N GLU A 24 18.84 13.13 15.71
CA GLU A 24 17.43 12.93 15.37
C GLU A 24 17.19 12.64 13.88
N PRO A 25 17.85 13.31 12.91
CA PRO A 25 17.71 12.96 11.49
C PRO A 25 18.13 11.52 11.16
N GLU A 26 19.18 10.99 11.82
CA GLU A 26 19.59 9.61 11.62
C GLU A 26 18.56 8.61 12.15
N LEU A 27 17.98 8.89 13.33
CA LEU A 27 16.89 8.10 13.90
C LEU A 27 15.64 8.16 13.02
N GLY A 28 15.27 9.34 12.51
CA GLY A 28 14.15 9.52 11.59
C GLY A 28 14.31 8.73 10.30
N ALA A 29 15.52 8.72 9.72
CA ALA A 29 15.82 7.92 8.53
C ALA A 29 15.68 6.41 8.81
N LEU A 30 16.17 5.93 9.95
CA LEU A 30 16.01 4.54 10.37
C LEU A 30 14.55 4.15 10.54
N LEU A 31 13.77 4.97 11.26
CA LEU A 31 12.33 4.77 11.46
C LEU A 31 11.59 4.68 10.11
N ARG A 32 11.90 5.56 9.15
CA ARG A 32 11.29 5.54 7.81
C ARG A 32 11.56 4.22 7.09
N VAL A 33 12.81 3.75 7.08
CA VAL A 33 13.18 2.49 6.41
C VAL A 33 12.47 1.30 7.07
N LEU A 34 12.45 1.25 8.39
CA LEU A 34 11.78 0.19 9.15
C LEU A 34 10.25 0.22 8.97
N ALA A 35 9.64 1.40 8.86
CA ALA A 35 8.21 1.55 8.59
C ALA A 35 7.83 1.00 7.19
N ILE A 36 8.65 1.28 6.17
CA ILE A 36 8.46 0.71 4.82
C ILE A 36 8.57 -0.82 4.87
N TRP A 37 9.57 -1.35 5.57
CA TRP A 37 9.73 -2.79 5.75
C TRP A 37 8.51 -3.39 6.48
N ARG A 38 8.04 -2.76 7.56
CA ARG A 38 6.86 -3.21 8.31
C ARG A 38 5.62 -3.23 7.43
N SER A 39 5.39 -2.20 6.62
CA SER A 39 4.27 -2.15 5.67
C SER A 39 4.30 -3.31 4.68
N ARG A 40 5.47 -3.63 4.12
CA ARG A 40 5.66 -4.79 3.24
C ARG A 40 5.43 -6.12 3.95
N THR A 41 5.89 -6.26 5.19
CA THR A 41 5.67 -7.47 6.01
C THR A 41 4.19 -7.69 6.28
N ILE A 42 3.44 -6.61 6.58
CA ILE A 42 1.98 -6.68 6.75
C ILE A 42 1.30 -7.09 5.44
N ALA A 43 1.64 -6.44 4.31
CA ALA A 43 1.09 -6.81 3.01
C ALA A 43 1.36 -8.28 2.66
N GLY A 44 2.59 -8.76 2.87
CA GLY A 44 2.93 -10.17 2.65
C GLY A 44 2.17 -11.13 3.56
N ALA A 45 1.88 -10.73 4.81
CA ALA A 45 1.05 -11.53 5.70
C ALA A 45 -0.42 -11.60 5.24
N LEU A 46 -0.98 -10.50 4.74
CA LEU A 46 -2.33 -10.48 4.16
C LEU A 46 -2.42 -11.39 2.93
N LEU A 47 -1.46 -11.27 2.00
CA LEU A 47 -1.41 -12.11 0.79
C LEU A 47 -1.34 -13.61 1.10
N ARG A 48 -0.54 -14.01 2.10
CA ARG A 48 -0.43 -15.42 2.49
C ARG A 48 -1.71 -15.97 3.12
N ARG A 49 -2.49 -15.12 3.79
CA ARG A 49 -3.69 -15.54 4.53
C ARG A 49 -4.94 -15.51 3.68
N GLU A 50 -5.10 -14.46 2.89
CA GLU A 50 -6.35 -14.14 2.19
C GLU A 50 -6.20 -14.15 0.65
N GLY A 51 -4.97 -14.29 0.15
CA GLY A 51 -4.67 -14.12 -1.27
C GLY A 51 -4.62 -12.65 -1.70
N ALA A 52 -4.49 -12.43 -3.01
CA ALA A 52 -4.47 -11.10 -3.60
C ALA A 52 -5.89 -10.60 -3.85
N LYS A 53 -6.60 -10.25 -2.76
CA LYS A 53 -7.99 -9.79 -2.79
C LYS A 53 -8.18 -8.59 -1.87
N ILE A 54 -9.04 -7.65 -2.27
CA ILE A 54 -9.48 -6.55 -1.41
C ILE A 54 -10.50 -7.07 -0.38
N LEU A 55 -10.20 -6.91 0.90
CA LEU A 55 -10.94 -7.52 2.01
C LEU A 55 -12.14 -6.71 2.47
N SER A 56 -12.10 -5.38 2.38
CA SER A 56 -13.17 -4.51 2.85
C SER A 56 -13.29 -3.24 2.01
N GLY A 57 -14.15 -2.30 2.43
CA GLY A 57 -14.35 -1.03 1.74
C GLY A 57 -15.15 -1.16 0.43
N PRO A 58 -15.21 -0.09 -0.37
CA PRO A 58 -16.10 0.01 -1.54
C PRO A 58 -15.79 -1.01 -2.62
N PHE A 59 -14.56 -1.52 -2.67
CA PHE A 59 -14.10 -2.48 -3.68
C PHE A 59 -13.90 -3.90 -3.12
N ALA A 60 -14.52 -4.22 -1.98
CA ALA A 60 -14.44 -5.55 -1.37
C ALA A 60 -14.69 -6.68 -2.40
N GLY A 61 -13.94 -7.77 -2.25
CA GLY A 61 -13.99 -8.93 -3.12
C GLY A 61 -13.20 -8.80 -4.43
N MET A 62 -12.65 -7.62 -4.77
CA MET A 62 -11.85 -7.42 -5.98
C MET A 62 -10.59 -8.29 -5.95
N ASP A 63 -10.37 -9.10 -6.98
CA ASP A 63 -9.05 -9.68 -7.20
C ASP A 63 -8.08 -8.55 -7.54
N TYR A 64 -6.93 -8.56 -6.90
CA TYR A 64 -5.97 -7.47 -6.97
C TYR A 64 -4.55 -8.00 -7.20
N VAL A 65 -3.58 -7.09 -7.28
CA VAL A 65 -2.18 -7.44 -7.50
C VAL A 65 -1.52 -7.96 -6.22
N GLY A 66 -0.62 -8.93 -6.36
CA GLY A 66 0.22 -9.41 -5.25
C GLY A 66 1.42 -8.50 -4.94
N THR A 67 1.68 -7.51 -5.78
CA THR A 67 2.79 -6.56 -5.63
C THR A 67 2.35 -5.20 -6.15
N ALA A 68 2.74 -4.12 -5.44
CA ALA A 68 2.53 -2.74 -5.90
C ALA A 68 3.88 -2.05 -6.07
N THR A 69 4.01 -1.29 -7.14
CA THR A 69 5.23 -0.53 -7.48
C THR A 69 5.29 0.76 -6.68
N GLU A 70 4.14 1.41 -6.48
CA GLU A 70 4.05 2.71 -5.81
C GLU A 70 3.81 2.63 -4.28
N GLY A 71 3.76 1.41 -3.73
CA GLY A 71 3.54 1.18 -2.30
C GLY A 71 2.06 1.01 -1.95
N ALA A 72 1.70 1.31 -0.69
CA ALA A 72 0.33 1.22 -0.17
C ALA A 72 -0.42 -0.12 -0.37
N LEU A 73 0.29 -1.22 -0.65
CA LEU A 73 -0.36 -2.51 -0.89
C LEU A 73 -1.16 -3.01 0.32
N ALA A 74 -0.64 -2.85 1.54
CA ALA A 74 -1.33 -3.27 2.76
C ALA A 74 -2.70 -2.59 2.94
N PRO A 75 -2.82 -1.24 2.93
CA PRO A 75 -4.13 -0.60 3.05
C PRO A 75 -5.05 -0.88 1.84
N ARG A 76 -4.51 -1.05 0.62
CA ARG A 76 -5.33 -1.42 -0.55
C ARG A 76 -5.92 -2.84 -0.41
N LEU A 77 -5.12 -3.82 0.01
CA LEU A 77 -5.61 -5.17 0.30
C LEU A 77 -6.60 -5.19 1.46
N LEU A 78 -6.32 -4.46 2.55
CA LEU A 78 -7.28 -4.33 3.65
C LEU A 78 -8.59 -3.68 3.20
N GLY A 79 -8.53 -2.85 2.16
CA GLY A 79 -9.67 -2.04 1.71
C GLY A 79 -9.82 -0.73 2.48
N SER A 80 -8.79 -0.30 3.22
CA SER A 80 -8.76 0.94 3.98
C SER A 80 -7.99 2.07 3.28
N TYR A 81 -7.51 1.84 2.06
CA TYR A 81 -6.85 2.86 1.26
C TYR A 81 -7.80 4.04 1.04
N GLU A 82 -7.34 5.24 1.44
CA GLU A 82 -8.07 6.50 1.34
C GLU A 82 -9.51 6.42 1.87
N SER A 83 -9.66 5.85 3.08
CA SER A 83 -10.97 5.56 3.70
C SER A 83 -11.89 6.77 3.85
N GLU A 84 -11.31 7.95 3.97
CA GLU A 84 -11.99 9.24 4.01
C GLU A 84 -12.77 9.51 2.73
N LEU A 85 -12.34 8.93 1.59
CA LEU A 85 -13.00 9.07 0.29
C LEU A 85 -14.13 8.05 0.09
N HIS A 86 -14.25 7.00 0.91
CA HIS A 86 -15.24 5.93 0.67
C HIS A 86 -16.69 6.45 0.54
N PRO A 87 -17.17 7.39 1.38
CA PRO A 87 -18.51 7.97 1.19
C PRO A 87 -18.65 8.75 -0.12
N ALA A 88 -17.59 9.46 -0.55
CA ALA A 88 -17.59 10.20 -1.80
C ALA A 88 -17.58 9.27 -3.01
N ILE A 89 -16.81 8.17 -2.95
CA ILE A 89 -16.78 7.13 -3.99
C ILE A 89 -18.17 6.47 -4.15
N ALA A 90 -18.84 6.15 -3.04
CA ALA A 90 -20.20 5.59 -3.10
C ALA A 90 -21.20 6.56 -3.76
N ARG A 91 -21.12 7.86 -3.42
CA ARG A 91 -21.94 8.90 -4.05
C ARG A 91 -21.63 9.10 -5.52
N PHE A 92 -20.34 9.09 -5.88
CA PHE A 92 -19.85 9.22 -7.25
C PHE A 92 -20.37 8.07 -8.12
N ALA A 93 -20.29 6.84 -7.62
CA ALA A 93 -20.80 5.67 -8.33
C ALA A 93 -22.31 5.72 -8.57
N GLY A 94 -23.07 6.33 -7.66
CA GLY A 94 -24.52 6.52 -7.80
C GLY A 94 -24.96 7.63 -8.76
N GLN A 95 -24.04 8.39 -9.37
CA GLN A 95 -24.40 9.49 -10.30
C GLN A 95 -24.85 9.00 -11.68
N GLY A 96 -24.57 7.75 -12.05
CA GLY A 96 -24.97 7.19 -13.36
C GLY A 96 -24.13 7.72 -14.53
N PHE A 97 -22.80 7.85 -14.36
CA PHE A 97 -21.90 8.17 -15.46
C PHE A 97 -21.78 6.99 -16.44
N ASP A 98 -21.88 7.26 -17.74
CA ASP A 98 -21.71 6.24 -18.79
C ASP A 98 -20.26 5.76 -18.96
N CYS A 99 -19.28 6.58 -18.53
CA CYS A 99 -17.87 6.28 -18.67
C CYS A 99 -17.04 7.00 -17.58
N VAL A 100 -16.07 6.29 -17.02
CA VAL A 100 -15.10 6.83 -16.07
C VAL A 100 -13.69 6.60 -16.62
N VAL A 101 -12.88 7.66 -16.65
CA VAL A 101 -11.47 7.60 -17.06
C VAL A 101 -10.60 7.87 -15.83
N ASP A 102 -9.89 6.82 -15.37
CA ASP A 102 -8.93 6.91 -14.28
C ASP A 102 -7.53 7.24 -14.83
N VAL A 103 -7.16 8.52 -14.78
CA VAL A 103 -5.88 9.01 -15.32
C VAL A 103 -4.75 8.72 -14.33
N GLY A 104 -3.75 7.96 -14.76
CA GLY A 104 -2.66 7.55 -13.88
C GLY A 104 -3.08 6.45 -12.90
N CYS A 105 -3.88 5.48 -13.37
CA CYS A 105 -4.52 4.46 -12.54
C CYS A 105 -3.58 3.50 -11.79
N ALA A 106 -2.27 3.59 -12.01
CA ALA A 106 -1.25 2.71 -11.44
C ALA A 106 -1.65 1.24 -11.54
N GLU A 107 -1.77 0.52 -10.42
CA GLU A 107 -2.20 -0.88 -10.38
C GLU A 107 -3.73 -1.10 -10.50
N GLY A 108 -4.48 -0.07 -10.93
CA GLY A 108 -5.90 -0.17 -11.27
C GLY A 108 -6.86 -0.24 -10.09
N TYR A 109 -6.47 0.25 -8.90
CA TYR A 109 -7.32 0.19 -7.70
C TYR A 109 -8.68 0.89 -7.93
N TYR A 110 -8.66 2.12 -8.45
CA TYR A 110 -9.87 2.87 -8.77
C TYR A 110 -10.48 2.45 -10.11
N ALA A 111 -9.69 2.32 -11.17
CA ALA A 111 -10.17 1.89 -12.48
C ALA A 111 -11.00 0.60 -12.42
N VAL A 112 -10.46 -0.48 -11.85
CA VAL A 112 -11.15 -1.78 -11.75
C VAL A 112 -12.24 -1.74 -10.67
N GLY A 113 -11.97 -1.05 -9.56
CA GLY A 113 -12.92 -0.92 -8.46
C GLY A 113 -14.21 -0.24 -8.90
N LEU A 114 -14.10 0.89 -9.61
CA LEU A 114 -15.23 1.64 -10.13
C LEU A 114 -15.97 0.89 -11.24
N ALA A 115 -15.26 0.24 -12.16
CA ALA A 115 -15.88 -0.61 -13.18
C ALA A 115 -16.70 -1.78 -12.57
N ARG A 116 -16.31 -2.30 -11.41
CA ARG A 116 -17.10 -3.31 -10.68
C ARG A 116 -18.30 -2.72 -9.93
N LEU A 117 -18.17 -1.47 -9.48
CA LEU A 117 -19.18 -0.78 -8.67
C LEU A 117 -20.27 -0.11 -9.52
N MET A 118 -19.96 0.22 -10.78
CA MET A 118 -20.80 0.95 -11.72
C MET A 118 -21.04 0.08 -12.96
N PRO A 119 -22.16 -0.67 -13.03
CA PRO A 119 -22.50 -1.51 -14.17
C PRO A 119 -22.94 -0.71 -15.41
#